data_AF-A0A2G9MU01-F1
#
_entry.id   AF-A0A2G9MU01-F1
#
_cell.length_a   1.000
_cell.length_b   1.000
_cell.length_c   1.000
_cell.angle_alpha   90.00
_cell.angle_beta   90.00
_cell.angle_gamma   90.00
#
_symmetry.space_group_name_H-M   'P 1'
#
loop_
_entity.id
_entity.type
_entity.pdbx_description
1 polymer ?
#
loop_
_entity_poly.entity_id
_entity_poly.type
_entity_poly.pdbx_seq_one_letter_code
_entity_poly.pdbx_strand_id
1 'polypeptide(L)'
;TETHVCFATPNWHSAKRRDADGDADSIMLLMDSLLNFSRQFLSDRIGGLMDAPLLIQPLVLPHESQPQAHNLEVVKFLPLEFFKSTMQQNKASNVTCVEIIKSRLETERQFFGYYFTHPTTSLTTSKSRSAYSTLGSMLDKFDMQIKNAELIDAVNTSEIVSNVISTHLVPDIMGNLRAYARQNFRCTGCGKSYRRIPLIQTCICGHNLIPTITRGSVEKYLKLAKRLVEKYDVGAYQRGRIHALSDEIDLVFGKNKGDQSLLSDYT
;
A
#
# COMPACT_ATOMS: atom_id res chain seq x y z
N THR A 1 -1.77 17.23 18.88
CA THR A 1 -2.68 17.24 17.71
C THR A 1 -3.43 15.92 17.67
N GLU A 2 -4.71 15.91 17.34
CA GLU A 2 -5.49 14.67 17.21
C GLU A 2 -5.26 14.03 15.83
N THR A 3 -4.01 13.73 15.50
CA THR A 3 -3.60 13.19 14.21
C THR A 3 -2.72 11.96 14.39
N HIS A 4 -2.83 10.99 13.50
CA HIS A 4 -1.99 9.79 13.48
C HIS A 4 -0.62 10.01 12.79
N VAL A 5 -0.16 11.26 12.72
CA VAL A 5 1.10 11.65 12.06
C VAL A 5 1.92 12.46 13.03
N CYS A 6 3.24 12.25 12.99
CA CYS A 6 4.21 13.01 13.78
C CYS A 6 4.78 14.15 12.95
N PHE A 7 4.76 15.36 13.51
CA PHE A 7 5.32 16.54 12.89
C PHE A 7 6.71 16.81 13.45
N ALA A 8 7.65 17.13 12.57
CA ALA A 8 8.95 17.65 12.94
C ALA A 8 9.54 18.47 11.77
N THR A 9 10.72 19.04 11.99
CA THR A 9 11.42 19.76 10.93
C THR A 9 11.90 18.79 9.84
N PRO A 10 11.99 19.23 8.58
CA PRO A 10 12.50 18.40 7.48
C PRO A 10 13.89 17.83 7.75
N ASN A 11 14.78 18.64 8.34
CA ASN A 11 16.12 18.20 8.75
C ASN A 11 16.06 17.08 9.79
N TRP A 12 15.10 17.10 10.73
CA TRP A 12 14.94 16.03 11.71
C TRP A 12 14.42 14.73 11.09
N HIS A 13 13.47 14.80 10.15
CA HIS A 13 13.03 13.62 9.41
C HIS A 13 14.17 13.03 8.56
N SER A 14 14.93 13.88 7.88
CA SER A 14 16.05 13.47 7.04
C SER A 14 17.23 12.91 7.85
N ALA A 15 17.51 13.44 9.05
CA ALA A 15 18.56 12.91 9.92
C ALA A 15 18.31 11.45 10.33
N LYS A 16 17.04 11.04 10.41
CA LYS A 16 16.64 9.64 10.67
C LYS A 16 16.63 8.78 9.40
N ARG A 17 17.08 9.32 8.26
CA ARG A 17 17.08 8.67 6.95
C ARG A 17 15.67 8.24 6.50
N ARG A 18 14.69 9.12 6.71
CA ARG A 18 13.31 8.93 6.28
C ARG A 18 12.99 9.84 5.13
N ASP A 19 12.41 9.27 4.09
CA ASP A 19 11.81 10.02 3.00
C ASP A 19 10.37 10.37 3.43
N ALA A 20 9.99 11.65 3.30
CA ALA A 20 8.68 12.13 3.75
C ALA A 20 7.57 11.86 2.70
N ASP A 21 7.65 10.72 2.00
CA ASP A 21 6.76 10.29 0.91
C ASP A 21 5.79 9.17 1.33
N GLY A 22 5.77 8.81 2.61
CA GLY A 22 4.90 7.78 3.17
C GLY A 22 5.58 6.86 4.18
N ASP A 23 6.85 7.10 4.50
CA ASP A 23 7.60 6.30 5.46
C ASP A 23 6.95 6.29 6.86
N ALA A 24 6.93 5.10 7.45
CA ALA A 24 6.63 4.92 8.86
C ALA A 24 7.91 5.03 9.68
N ASP A 25 7.79 5.59 10.88
CA ASP A 25 8.91 5.70 11.80
C ASP A 25 8.55 5.28 13.22
N SER A 26 9.56 4.90 13.99
CA SER A 26 9.42 4.50 15.40
C SER A 26 9.83 5.62 16.33
N ILE A 27 9.04 5.85 17.38
CA ILE A 27 9.37 6.80 18.45
C ILE A 27 9.38 6.03 19.76
N MET A 28 10.46 6.18 20.51
CA MET A 28 10.62 5.63 21.86
C MET A 28 10.98 6.76 22.82
N LEU A 29 10.59 6.63 24.08
CA LEU A 29 11.03 7.55 25.11
C LEU A 29 12.50 7.29 25.42
N LEU A 30 13.29 8.35 25.52
CA LEU A 30 14.75 8.23 25.71
C LEU A 30 15.10 7.38 26.93
N MET A 31 14.45 7.61 28.08
CA MET A 31 14.74 6.87 29.31
C MET A 31 14.37 5.38 29.19
N ASP A 32 13.30 5.07 28.47
CA ASP A 32 12.88 3.69 28.21
C ASP A 32 13.93 2.96 27.39
N SER A 33 14.40 3.59 26.30
CA SER A 33 15.49 3.05 25.49
C SER A 33 16.78 2.87 26.29
N LEU A 34 17.12 3.76 27.22
CA LEU A 34 18.35 3.63 28.02
C LEU A 34 18.27 2.54 29.10
N LEU A 35 17.10 2.34 29.72
CA LEU A 35 16.93 1.36 30.78
C LEU A 35 16.68 -0.06 30.26
N ASN A 36 15.89 -0.18 29.18
CA ASN A 36 15.36 -1.47 28.73
C ASN A 36 16.11 -2.04 27.51
N PHE A 37 17.02 -1.29 26.89
CA PHE A 37 17.81 -1.78 25.78
C PHE A 37 19.03 -2.58 26.25
N SER A 38 19.19 -3.79 25.71
CA SER A 38 20.43 -4.57 25.79
C SER A 38 20.68 -5.29 24.48
N ARG A 39 21.93 -5.29 24.02
CA ARG A 39 22.34 -6.03 22.81
C ARG A 39 22.13 -7.54 22.96
N GLN A 40 22.06 -8.07 24.18
CA GLN A 40 21.80 -9.49 24.44
C GLN A 40 20.38 -9.92 24.04
N PHE A 41 19.45 -8.99 23.87
CA PHE A 41 18.09 -9.27 23.39
C PHE A 41 17.97 -9.22 21.87
N LEU A 42 19.03 -8.83 21.16
CA LEU A 42 19.02 -8.80 19.70
C LEU A 42 19.15 -10.22 19.15
N SER A 43 18.44 -10.48 18.05
CA SER A 43 18.53 -11.75 17.34
C SER A 43 19.88 -11.86 16.62
N ASP A 44 20.54 -13.03 16.75
CA ASP A 44 21.79 -13.34 16.03
C ASP A 44 21.59 -13.58 14.51
N ARG A 45 20.34 -13.69 14.05
CA ARG A 45 20.01 -13.81 12.62
C ARG A 45 19.93 -12.44 11.97
N ILE A 46 20.23 -12.39 10.67
CA ILE A 46 20.15 -11.18 9.82
C ILE A 46 18.87 -10.40 10.16
N GLY A 47 19.06 -9.14 10.54
CA GLY A 47 18.00 -8.24 10.98
C GLY A 47 16.86 -8.13 9.97
N GLY A 48 15.64 -7.94 10.49
CA GLY A 48 14.46 -7.68 9.67
C GLY A 48 14.47 -6.28 9.05
N LEU A 49 13.31 -5.83 8.60
CA LEU A 49 13.11 -4.46 8.07
C LEU A 49 13.44 -3.36 9.10
N MET A 50 13.39 -3.70 10.39
CA MET A 50 13.62 -2.77 11.51
C MET A 50 14.83 -3.22 12.32
N ASP A 51 15.63 -2.25 12.74
CA ASP A 51 16.80 -2.45 13.61
C ASP A 51 16.63 -1.69 14.93
N ALA A 52 17.49 -1.98 15.90
CA ALA A 52 17.48 -1.36 17.21
C ALA A 52 18.35 -0.08 17.26
N PRO A 53 18.08 0.85 18.21
CA PRO A 53 18.81 2.10 18.33
C PRO A 53 20.23 1.89 18.91
N LEU A 54 21.17 1.46 18.07
CA LEU A 54 22.57 1.20 18.46
C LEU A 54 23.38 2.48 18.77
N LEU A 55 22.98 3.59 18.15
CA LEU A 55 23.60 4.92 18.31
C LEU A 55 22.48 5.97 18.42
N ILE A 56 22.68 6.96 19.29
CA ILE A 56 21.78 8.10 19.44
C ILE A 56 22.53 9.36 19.01
N GLN A 57 22.00 10.08 18.03
CA GLN A 57 22.52 11.38 17.61
C GLN A 57 21.77 12.49 18.36
N PRO A 58 22.43 13.24 19.27
CA PRO A 58 21.76 14.26 20.09
C PRO A 58 21.53 15.58 19.35
N LEU A 59 22.29 15.84 18.27
CA LEU A 59 22.26 17.09 17.52
C LEU A 59 22.03 16.81 16.05
N VAL A 60 21.08 17.51 15.44
CA VAL A 60 20.79 17.43 14.01
C VAL A 60 21.50 18.56 13.28
N LEU A 61 22.46 18.20 12.42
CA LEU A 61 23.18 19.14 11.58
C LEU A 61 22.58 19.16 10.16
N PRO A 62 22.09 20.30 9.65
CA PRO A 62 21.50 20.38 8.31
C PRO A 62 22.45 19.93 7.19
N HIS A 63 23.75 20.19 7.35
CA HIS A 63 24.79 19.73 6.42
C HIS A 63 24.86 18.19 6.29
N GLU A 64 24.60 17.45 7.38
CA GLU A 64 24.61 15.97 7.38
C GLU A 64 23.29 15.36 6.89
N SER A 65 22.26 16.18 6.70
CA SER A 65 20.96 15.73 6.19
C SER A 65 21.09 15.25 4.75
N GLN A 66 20.17 14.38 4.33
CA GLN A 66 20.14 13.85 2.97
C GLN A 66 19.84 14.97 1.95
N PRO A 67 20.28 14.82 0.69
CA PRO A 67 20.10 15.84 -0.35
C PRO A 67 18.64 16.28 -0.57
N GLN A 68 17.66 15.41 -0.31
CA GLN A 68 16.24 15.73 -0.42
C GLN A 68 15.86 16.92 0.48
N ALA A 69 16.37 16.96 1.73
CA ALA A 69 16.07 18.05 2.65
C ALA A 69 16.69 19.37 2.18
N HIS A 70 17.85 19.32 1.52
CA HIS A 70 18.54 20.51 1.01
C HIS A 70 17.78 21.24 -0.10
N ASN A 71 16.86 20.55 -0.78
CA ASN A 71 16.07 21.08 -1.88
C ASN A 71 14.78 21.80 -1.43
N LEU A 72 14.55 21.94 -0.12
CA LEU A 72 13.38 22.65 0.39
C LEU A 72 13.54 24.16 0.24
N GLU A 73 12.50 24.82 -0.25
CA GLU A 73 12.38 26.27 -0.33
C GLU A 73 12.14 26.87 1.06
N VAL A 74 12.79 28.01 1.35
CA VAL A 74 12.75 28.67 2.68
C VAL A 74 12.32 30.14 2.60
N VAL A 75 11.67 30.52 1.50
CA VAL A 75 11.23 31.90 1.22
C VAL A 75 9.80 32.17 1.75
N LYS A 76 9.50 33.43 2.05
CA LYS A 76 8.14 33.86 2.42
C LYS A 76 7.20 33.99 1.22
N PHE A 77 7.75 34.44 0.09
CA PHE A 77 7.01 34.67 -1.15
C PHE A 77 7.89 34.24 -2.31
N LEU A 78 7.28 33.62 -3.33
CA LEU A 78 7.98 33.31 -4.57
C LEU A 78 8.19 34.59 -5.38
N PRO A 79 9.41 34.86 -5.88
CA PRO A 79 9.69 36.08 -6.64
C PRO A 79 9.02 36.05 -8.01
N LEU A 80 8.77 37.23 -8.59
CA LEU A 80 8.17 37.35 -9.93
C LEU A 80 8.97 36.61 -11.01
N GLU A 81 10.30 36.61 -10.88
CA GLU A 81 11.21 35.94 -11.81
C GLU A 81 10.96 34.44 -11.90
N PHE A 82 10.59 33.80 -10.78
CA PHE A 82 10.22 32.39 -10.74
C PHE A 82 9.04 32.12 -11.68
N PHE A 83 7.96 32.89 -11.57
CA PHE A 83 6.76 32.72 -12.42
C PHE A 83 7.03 33.00 -13.91
N LYS A 84 7.93 33.95 -14.22
CA LYS A 84 8.36 34.17 -15.61
C LYS A 84 9.16 32.98 -16.15
N SER A 85 10.02 32.39 -15.33
CA SER A 85 10.81 31.22 -15.71
C SER A 85 9.95 29.98 -15.96
N THR A 86 8.84 29.80 -15.22
CA THR A 86 7.91 28.68 -15.43
C THR A 86 7.18 28.80 -16.75
N MET A 87 6.85 30.02 -17.22
CA MET A 87 6.25 30.24 -18.54
C MET A 87 7.20 29.87 -19.68
N GLN A 88 8.51 29.98 -19.45
CA GLN A 88 9.55 29.60 -20.41
C GLN A 88 9.91 28.11 -20.35
N GLN A 89 9.28 27.33 -19.46
CA GLN A 89 9.57 25.91 -19.23
C GLN A 89 11.05 25.63 -18.91
N ASN A 90 11.69 26.56 -18.20
CA ASN A 90 13.07 26.38 -17.76
C ASN A 90 13.17 25.17 -16.80
N LYS A 91 14.26 24.39 -16.92
CA LYS A 91 14.53 23.29 -15.98
C LYS A 91 14.72 23.85 -14.58
N ALA A 92 14.16 23.18 -13.58
CA ALA A 92 14.23 23.59 -12.17
C ALA A 92 15.67 23.80 -11.67
N SER A 93 16.63 23.00 -12.15
CA SER A 93 18.07 23.15 -11.82
C SER A 93 18.67 24.49 -12.21
N ASN A 94 18.09 25.19 -13.18
CA ASN A 94 18.59 26.45 -13.71
C ASN A 94 17.94 27.66 -13.02
N VAL A 95 16.96 27.43 -12.16
CA VAL A 95 16.22 28.49 -11.47
C VAL A 95 16.90 28.77 -10.13
N THR A 96 17.59 29.90 -10.02
CA THR A 96 18.35 30.30 -8.82
C THR A 96 17.71 31.42 -8.02
N CYS A 97 16.59 31.97 -8.49
CA CYS A 97 15.90 33.09 -7.84
C CYS A 97 15.17 32.69 -6.54
N VAL A 98 14.96 31.39 -6.29
CA VAL A 98 14.32 30.87 -5.07
C VAL A 98 15.39 30.35 -4.11
N GLU A 99 15.36 30.86 -2.89
CA GLU A 99 16.29 30.44 -1.84
C GLU A 99 15.88 29.07 -1.28
N ILE A 100 16.81 28.11 -1.31
CA ILE A 100 16.65 26.75 -0.79
C ILE A 100 17.59 26.49 0.41
N ILE A 101 17.31 25.48 1.22
CA ILE A 101 18.17 25.11 2.38
C ILE A 101 19.63 24.96 1.98
N LYS A 102 19.90 24.34 0.81
CA LYS A 102 21.27 24.17 0.29
C LYS A 102 22.07 25.47 0.22
N SER A 103 21.42 26.58 -0.14
CA SER A 103 22.07 27.89 -0.26
C SER A 103 22.47 28.52 1.08
N ARG A 104 21.93 28.01 2.18
CA ARG A 104 22.20 28.47 3.55
C ARG A 104 23.16 27.56 4.32
N LEU A 105 23.58 26.43 3.75
CA LEU A 105 24.56 25.54 4.38
C LEU A 105 25.84 26.29 4.71
N GLU A 106 26.53 25.87 5.78
CA GLU A 106 27.76 26.50 6.28
C GLU A 106 27.60 27.94 6.80
N THR A 107 26.36 28.46 6.86
CA THR A 107 26.04 29.74 7.50
C THR A 107 25.17 29.54 8.74
N GLU A 108 25.14 30.52 9.64
CA GLU A 108 24.27 30.47 10.83
C GLU A 108 22.79 30.32 10.47
N ARG A 109 22.38 30.83 9.29
CA ARG A 109 21.02 30.74 8.76
C ARG A 109 20.59 29.31 8.39
N GLN A 110 21.49 28.32 8.45
CA GLN A 110 21.10 26.92 8.27
C GLN A 110 20.13 26.44 9.36
N PHE A 111 20.13 27.05 10.55
CA PHE A 111 19.30 26.61 11.68
C PHE A 111 18.00 27.41 11.86
N PHE A 112 17.86 28.58 11.24
CA PHE A 112 16.71 29.48 11.49
C PHE A 112 16.23 30.21 10.24
N GLY A 113 15.09 30.91 10.38
CA GLY A 113 14.53 31.72 9.30
C GLY A 113 13.91 30.90 8.18
N TYR A 114 13.42 29.70 8.47
CA TYR A 114 12.67 28.89 7.51
C TYR A 114 11.25 29.43 7.45
N TYR A 115 10.84 29.86 6.27
CA TYR A 115 9.51 30.40 6.02
C TYR A 115 8.71 29.47 5.11
N PHE A 116 7.42 29.75 5.03
CA PHE A 116 6.48 29.06 4.15
C PHE A 116 5.66 30.10 3.40
N THR A 117 5.17 29.73 2.21
CA THR A 117 4.44 30.63 1.31
C THR A 117 2.95 30.73 1.64
N HIS A 118 2.35 29.65 2.16
CA HIS A 118 0.92 29.56 2.41
C HIS A 118 0.64 29.33 3.90
N PRO A 119 0.04 30.30 4.62
CA PRO A 119 -0.39 30.08 5.99
C PRO A 119 -1.60 29.15 6.06
N THR A 120 -1.68 28.34 7.11
CA THR A 120 -2.82 27.46 7.40
C THR A 120 -3.36 27.75 8.79
N THR A 121 -4.66 27.58 8.99
CA THR A 121 -5.32 27.81 10.28
C THR A 121 -5.14 26.65 11.25
N SER A 122 -5.01 25.42 10.73
CA SER A 122 -4.83 24.19 11.50
C SER A 122 -3.93 23.24 10.74
N LEU A 123 -3.04 22.56 11.47
CA LEU A 123 -2.24 21.43 10.97
C LEU A 123 -3.00 20.10 11.04
N THR A 124 -4.20 20.12 11.60
CA THR A 124 -5.03 18.92 11.82
C THR A 124 -6.28 18.97 10.95
N THR A 125 -6.65 17.81 10.43
CA THR A 125 -7.89 17.59 9.71
C THR A 125 -9.02 17.25 10.69
N SER A 126 -10.26 17.54 10.29
CA SER A 126 -11.46 17.19 11.09
C SER A 126 -11.65 15.69 11.28
N LYS A 127 -11.09 14.86 10.38
CA LYS A 127 -11.05 13.41 10.49
C LYS A 127 -9.59 12.95 10.49
N SER A 128 -9.19 12.28 11.56
CA SER A 128 -7.82 11.81 11.78
C SER A 128 -7.50 10.48 11.09
N ARG A 129 -8.54 9.72 10.69
CA ARG A 129 -8.41 8.40 10.07
C ARG A 129 -8.91 8.41 8.62
N SER A 130 -8.20 7.68 7.77
CA SER A 130 -8.61 7.47 6.38
C SER A 130 -9.85 6.58 6.33
N ALA A 131 -10.77 6.86 5.40
CA ALA A 131 -11.93 6.01 5.15
C ALA A 131 -11.52 4.57 4.80
N TYR A 132 -10.38 4.40 4.13
CA TYR A 132 -9.81 3.10 3.80
C TYR A 132 -9.58 2.20 5.03
N SER A 133 -9.14 2.77 6.15
CA SER A 133 -8.91 2.02 7.40
C SER A 133 -10.21 1.60 8.10
N THR A 134 -11.31 2.34 7.88
CA THR A 134 -12.61 2.08 8.50
C THR A 134 -13.47 1.07 7.71
N LEU A 135 -13.16 0.86 6.44
CA LEU A 135 -13.86 -0.11 5.60
C LEU A 135 -13.36 -1.53 5.90
N GLY A 136 -14.31 -2.44 6.15
CA GLY A 136 -14.01 -3.82 6.54
C GLY A 136 -13.53 -4.66 5.37
N SER A 137 -14.41 -4.93 4.40
CA SER A 137 -14.08 -5.84 3.31
C SER A 137 -13.32 -5.14 2.18
N MET A 138 -12.47 -5.90 1.48
CA MET A 138 -11.77 -5.39 0.29
C MET A 138 -12.75 -5.05 -0.84
N LEU A 139 -13.89 -5.72 -0.91
CA LEU A 139 -14.97 -5.40 -1.86
C LEU A 139 -15.54 -4.00 -1.56
N ASP A 140 -15.80 -3.68 -0.29
CA ASP A 140 -16.31 -2.35 0.10
C ASP A 140 -15.30 -1.24 -0.24
N LYS A 141 -14.01 -1.51 -0.01
CA LYS A 141 -12.92 -0.58 -0.35
C LYS A 141 -12.89 -0.31 -1.85
N PHE A 142 -13.06 -1.36 -2.63
CA PHE A 142 -13.06 -1.28 -4.08
C PHE A 142 -14.30 -0.55 -4.62
N ASP A 143 -15.49 -0.86 -4.08
CA ASP A 143 -16.73 -0.18 -4.46
C ASP A 143 -16.68 1.30 -4.13
N MET A 144 -16.08 1.68 -2.99
CA MET A 144 -15.88 3.08 -2.65
C MET A 144 -14.83 3.77 -3.53
N GLN A 145 -13.78 3.06 -3.95
CA GLN A 145 -12.81 3.58 -4.91
C GLN A 145 -13.48 3.90 -6.25
N ILE A 146 -14.32 3.00 -6.77
CA ILE A 146 -15.04 3.24 -8.02
C ILE A 146 -16.06 4.38 -7.86
N LYS A 147 -16.79 4.41 -6.75
CA LYS A 147 -17.74 5.49 -6.47
C LYS A 147 -17.04 6.86 -6.44
N ASN A 148 -15.84 6.94 -5.87
CA ASN A 148 -15.05 8.17 -5.91
C ASN A 148 -14.64 8.53 -7.34
N ALA A 149 -14.27 7.54 -8.16
CA ALA A 149 -13.95 7.77 -9.56
C ALA A 149 -15.16 8.28 -10.36
N GLU A 150 -16.38 7.79 -10.06
CA GLU A 150 -17.63 8.29 -10.69
C GLU A 150 -17.95 9.74 -10.31
N LEU A 151 -17.45 10.23 -9.17
CA LEU A 151 -17.68 11.59 -8.69
C LEU A 151 -16.66 12.60 -9.23
N ILE A 152 -15.48 12.14 -9.69
CA ILE A 152 -14.37 13.01 -10.09
C ILE A 152 -14.32 13.13 -11.62
N ASP A 153 -14.55 14.34 -12.13
CA ASP A 153 -14.57 14.62 -13.57
C ASP A 153 -13.21 14.37 -14.27
N ALA A 154 -12.10 14.61 -13.57
CA ALA A 154 -10.76 14.37 -14.10
C ALA A 154 -10.39 12.89 -14.29
N VAL A 155 -11.28 11.96 -13.91
CA VAL A 155 -10.99 10.53 -13.83
C VAL A 155 -11.94 9.74 -14.74
N ASN A 156 -11.37 8.95 -15.66
CA ASN A 156 -12.16 8.01 -16.47
C ASN A 156 -12.39 6.69 -15.71
N THR A 157 -13.64 6.46 -15.29
CA THR A 157 -14.03 5.28 -14.52
C THR A 157 -13.84 3.97 -15.29
N SER A 158 -14.23 3.93 -16.57
CA SER A 158 -14.10 2.74 -17.41
C SER A 158 -12.63 2.34 -17.60
N GLU A 159 -11.74 3.33 -17.75
CA GLU A 159 -10.31 3.09 -17.84
C GLU A 159 -9.72 2.53 -16.54
N ILE A 160 -10.09 3.09 -15.38
CA ILE A 160 -9.66 2.56 -14.08
C ILE A 160 -10.13 1.12 -13.90
N VAL A 161 -11.39 0.82 -14.20
CA VAL A 161 -11.95 -0.53 -14.06
C VAL A 161 -11.23 -1.51 -14.98
N SER A 162 -10.99 -1.12 -16.23
CA SER A 162 -10.19 -1.90 -17.19
C SER A 162 -8.77 -2.18 -16.67
N ASN A 163 -8.10 -1.15 -16.13
CA ASN A 163 -6.75 -1.29 -15.59
C ASN A 163 -6.75 -2.23 -14.39
N VAL A 164 -7.67 -2.07 -13.43
CA VAL A 164 -7.75 -2.97 -12.26
C VAL A 164 -8.02 -4.42 -12.65
N ILE A 165 -8.90 -4.64 -13.63
CA ILE A 165 -9.20 -5.99 -14.11
C ILE A 165 -7.92 -6.66 -14.64
N SER A 166 -7.15 -5.94 -15.45
CA SER A 166 -5.97 -6.49 -16.11
C SER A 166 -4.76 -6.64 -15.18
N THR A 167 -4.54 -5.70 -14.25
CA THR A 167 -3.33 -5.69 -13.40
C THR A 167 -3.51 -6.45 -12.08
N HIS A 168 -4.73 -6.52 -11.54
CA HIS A 168 -4.98 -7.11 -10.23
C HIS A 168 -5.93 -8.30 -10.29
N LEU A 169 -7.16 -8.12 -10.78
CA LEU A 169 -8.20 -9.15 -10.64
C LEU A 169 -7.90 -10.42 -11.46
N VAL A 170 -7.59 -10.29 -12.74
CA VAL A 170 -7.28 -11.45 -13.60
C VAL A 170 -6.03 -12.18 -13.12
N PRO A 171 -4.90 -11.50 -12.83
CA PRO A 171 -3.71 -12.15 -12.25
C PRO A 171 -4.00 -12.88 -10.94
N ASP A 172 -4.77 -12.28 -10.03
CA ASP A 172 -5.11 -12.89 -8.74
C ASP A 172 -5.99 -14.14 -8.91
N ILE A 173 -7.02 -14.08 -9.76
CA ILE A 173 -7.90 -15.22 -10.02
C ILE A 173 -7.10 -16.37 -10.62
N MET A 174 -6.30 -16.09 -11.66
CA MET A 174 -5.47 -17.11 -12.31
C MET A 174 -4.40 -17.67 -11.37
N GLY A 175 -3.76 -16.80 -10.58
CA GLY A 175 -2.76 -17.19 -9.59
C GLY A 175 -3.35 -18.12 -8.53
N ASN A 176 -4.51 -17.76 -7.97
CA ASN A 176 -5.21 -18.56 -6.98
C ASN A 176 -5.71 -19.89 -7.56
N LEU A 177 -6.23 -19.91 -8.79
CA LEU A 177 -6.66 -21.14 -9.45
C LEU A 177 -5.49 -22.10 -9.69
N ARG A 178 -4.37 -21.59 -10.21
CA ARG A 178 -3.13 -22.39 -10.41
C ARG A 178 -2.57 -22.91 -9.09
N ALA A 179 -2.57 -22.06 -8.06
CA ALA A 179 -2.09 -22.43 -6.73
C ALA A 179 -3.02 -23.48 -6.09
N TYR A 180 -4.33 -23.36 -6.25
CA TYR A 180 -5.31 -24.34 -5.80
C TYR A 180 -5.09 -25.72 -6.44
N ALA A 181 -4.81 -25.78 -7.74
CA ALA A 181 -4.54 -27.02 -8.45
C ALA A 181 -3.23 -27.71 -8.02
N ARG A 182 -2.25 -26.94 -7.50
CA ARG A 182 -0.92 -27.43 -7.10
C ARG A 182 -0.69 -27.43 -5.58
N GLN A 183 -1.73 -27.18 -4.80
CA GLN A 183 -1.59 -26.93 -3.36
C GLN A 183 -1.13 -28.15 -2.57
N ASN A 184 -0.55 -27.87 -1.41
CA ASN A 184 -0.26 -28.88 -0.38
C ASN A 184 -1.39 -28.91 0.65
N PHE A 185 -1.42 -29.99 1.43
CA PHE A 185 -2.37 -30.21 2.52
C PHE A 185 -1.65 -30.15 3.86
N ARG A 186 -2.20 -29.39 4.80
CA ARG A 186 -1.63 -29.20 6.15
C ARG A 186 -2.45 -29.97 7.17
N CYS A 187 -1.77 -30.66 8.09
CA CYS A 187 -2.43 -31.26 9.23
C CYS A 187 -2.78 -30.21 10.30
N THR A 188 -4.00 -30.27 10.81
CA THR A 188 -4.51 -29.39 11.88
C THR A 188 -3.85 -29.62 13.24
N GLY A 189 -3.44 -30.86 13.55
CA GLY A 189 -2.79 -31.20 14.82
C GLY A 189 -1.28 -30.95 14.83
N CYS A 190 -0.54 -31.60 13.92
CA CYS A 190 0.94 -31.57 13.94
C CYS A 190 1.57 -30.53 13.00
N GLY A 191 0.76 -29.84 12.17
CA GLY A 191 1.25 -28.84 11.23
C GLY A 191 2.05 -29.38 10.04
N LYS A 192 2.23 -30.70 9.92
CA LYS A 192 3.00 -31.31 8.82
C LYS A 192 2.30 -31.08 7.48
N SER A 193 3.10 -30.76 6.47
CA SER A 193 2.66 -30.48 5.10
C SER A 193 2.84 -31.72 4.23
N TYR A 194 1.81 -32.04 3.44
CA TYR A 194 1.76 -33.17 2.52
C TYR A 194 1.49 -32.67 1.11
N ARG A 195 2.29 -33.11 0.14
CA ARG A 195 2.07 -32.79 -1.28
C ARG A 195 0.79 -33.42 -1.84
N ARG A 196 0.40 -34.58 -1.32
CA ARG A 196 -0.81 -35.33 -1.71
C ARG A 196 -1.46 -35.88 -0.45
N ILE A 197 -2.79 -35.99 -0.47
CA ILE A 197 -3.54 -36.61 0.62
C ILE A 197 -3.15 -38.11 0.67
N PRO A 198 -2.74 -38.65 1.83
CA PRO A 198 -2.54 -40.10 1.98
C PRO A 198 -3.82 -40.87 1.66
N LEU A 199 -3.70 -42.11 1.17
CA LEU A 199 -4.87 -42.94 0.85
C LEU A 199 -5.78 -43.20 2.07
N ILE A 200 -5.21 -43.14 3.28
CA ILE A 200 -5.92 -43.26 4.56
C ILE A 200 -6.76 -42.01 4.89
N GLN A 201 -6.66 -40.95 4.08
CA GLN A 201 -7.35 -39.64 4.17
C GLN A 201 -7.06 -38.81 5.44
N THR A 202 -6.35 -39.36 6.41
CA THR A 202 -5.93 -38.67 7.63
C THR A 202 -4.41 -38.52 7.70
N CYS A 203 -3.94 -37.62 8.56
CA CYS A 203 -2.53 -37.54 8.91
C CYS A 203 -2.11 -38.77 9.74
N ILE A 204 -0.82 -39.05 9.78
CA ILE A 204 -0.23 -40.11 10.62
C ILE A 204 -0.60 -39.91 12.10
N CYS A 205 -0.82 -38.66 12.54
CA CYS A 205 -1.28 -38.36 13.91
C CYS A 205 -2.80 -38.47 14.11
N GLY A 206 -3.55 -39.03 13.16
CA GLY A 206 -5.00 -39.22 13.22
C GLY A 206 -5.86 -37.97 12.97
N HIS A 207 -5.25 -36.81 12.75
CA HIS A 207 -5.98 -35.55 12.52
C HIS A 207 -6.26 -35.30 11.03
N ASN A 208 -7.28 -34.49 10.76
CA ASN A 208 -7.69 -34.12 9.41
C ASN A 208 -6.65 -33.24 8.71
N LEU A 209 -6.55 -33.45 7.39
CA LEU A 209 -5.76 -32.66 6.48
C LEU A 209 -6.65 -31.61 5.82
N ILE A 210 -6.25 -30.35 5.90
CA ILE A 210 -6.95 -29.23 5.27
C ILE A 210 -6.17 -28.73 4.05
N PRO A 211 -6.86 -28.34 2.96
CA PRO A 211 -6.22 -27.67 1.84
C PRO A 211 -5.68 -26.30 2.30
N THR A 212 -4.55 -25.89 1.71
CA THR A 212 -3.96 -24.58 2.04
C THR A 212 -4.77 -23.43 1.43
N ILE A 213 -5.41 -23.67 0.28
CA ILE A 213 -6.23 -22.71 -0.45
C ILE A 213 -7.64 -23.26 -0.57
N THR A 214 -8.63 -22.49 -0.15
CA THR A 214 -10.04 -22.87 -0.22
C THR A 214 -10.68 -22.43 -1.53
N ARG A 215 -11.72 -23.14 -1.98
CA ARG A 215 -12.53 -22.76 -3.15
C ARG A 215 -13.03 -21.32 -3.08
N GLY A 216 -13.54 -20.90 -1.91
CA GLY A 216 -14.03 -19.54 -1.70
C GLY A 216 -12.97 -18.45 -1.92
N SER A 217 -11.69 -18.76 -1.69
CA SER A 217 -10.60 -17.83 -1.99
C SER A 217 -10.43 -17.57 -3.49
N VAL A 218 -10.72 -18.56 -4.33
CA VAL A 218 -10.64 -18.44 -5.80
C VAL A 218 -11.86 -17.70 -6.34
N GLU A 219 -13.06 -18.02 -5.86
CA GLU A 219 -14.33 -17.46 -6.36
C GLU A 219 -14.58 -16.01 -5.93
N LYS A 220 -13.97 -15.55 -4.82
CA LYS A 220 -14.23 -14.23 -4.23
C LYS A 220 -14.09 -13.09 -5.25
N TYR A 221 -13.03 -13.10 -6.05
CA TYR A 221 -12.77 -12.04 -7.03
C TYR A 221 -13.48 -12.25 -8.37
N LEU A 222 -13.87 -13.48 -8.71
CA LEU A 222 -14.61 -13.75 -9.94
C LEU A 222 -15.97 -13.05 -9.94
N LYS A 223 -16.70 -13.11 -8.81
CA LYS A 223 -17.99 -12.43 -8.66
C LYS A 223 -17.86 -10.92 -8.85
N LEU A 224 -16.82 -10.33 -8.29
CA LEU A 224 -16.51 -8.91 -8.46
C LEU A 224 -16.21 -8.59 -9.93
N ALA A 225 -15.33 -9.37 -10.56
CA ALA A 225 -14.90 -9.17 -11.94
C ALA A 225 -16.08 -9.21 -12.92
N LYS A 226 -17.01 -10.17 -12.77
CA LYS A 226 -18.24 -10.24 -13.58
C LYS A 226 -19.09 -8.98 -13.46
N ARG A 227 -19.39 -8.54 -12.22
CA ARG A 227 -20.19 -7.34 -11.95
C ARG A 227 -19.60 -6.10 -12.62
N LEU A 228 -18.28 -5.96 -12.65
CA LEU A 228 -17.60 -4.81 -13.25
C LEU A 228 -17.67 -4.81 -14.77
N VAL A 229 -17.51 -5.97 -15.40
CA VAL A 229 -17.55 -6.13 -16.85
C VAL A 229 -18.95 -5.87 -17.42
N GLU A 230 -19.98 -6.14 -16.63
CA GLU A 230 -21.38 -5.88 -16.96
C GLU A 230 -21.75 -4.41 -16.76
N LYS A 231 -21.26 -3.78 -15.68
CA LYS A 231 -21.60 -2.40 -15.34
C LYS A 231 -20.84 -1.37 -16.17
N TYR A 232 -19.57 -1.63 -16.50
CA TYR A 232 -18.71 -0.67 -17.20
C TYR A 232 -18.37 -1.17 -18.61
N ASP A 233 -18.16 -0.22 -19.51
CA ASP A 233 -17.69 -0.54 -20.85
C ASP A 233 -16.21 -0.89 -20.82
N VAL A 234 -15.96 -2.19 -20.62
CA VAL A 234 -14.63 -2.80 -20.69
C VAL A 234 -14.47 -3.48 -22.04
N GLY A 235 -13.28 -3.38 -22.64
CA GLY A 235 -13.00 -3.91 -23.96
C GLY A 235 -13.38 -5.40 -24.10
N ALA A 236 -13.80 -5.81 -25.30
CA ALA A 236 -14.32 -7.15 -25.58
C ALA A 236 -13.38 -8.28 -25.13
N TYR A 237 -12.06 -8.07 -25.22
CA TYR A 237 -11.05 -9.02 -24.74
C TYR A 237 -11.16 -9.30 -23.24
N GLN A 238 -11.25 -8.25 -22.41
CA GLN A 238 -11.32 -8.40 -20.96
C GLN A 238 -12.63 -9.08 -20.53
N ARG A 239 -13.73 -8.70 -21.18
CA ARG A 239 -15.04 -9.35 -21.01
C ARG A 239 -14.93 -10.85 -21.31
N GLY A 240 -14.47 -11.20 -22.51
CA GLY A 240 -14.29 -12.60 -22.90
C GLY A 240 -13.35 -13.37 -21.98
N ARG A 241 -12.28 -12.73 -21.51
CA ARG A 241 -11.31 -13.34 -20.59
C ARG A 241 -11.93 -13.71 -19.24
N ILE A 242 -12.77 -12.84 -18.66
CA ILE A 242 -13.44 -13.10 -17.39
C ILE A 242 -14.50 -14.20 -17.54
N HIS A 243 -15.24 -14.21 -18.64
CA HIS A 243 -16.18 -15.31 -18.91
C HIS A 243 -15.46 -16.65 -19.06
N ALA A 244 -14.39 -16.72 -19.85
CA ALA A 244 -13.59 -17.93 -19.99
C ALA A 244 -13.01 -18.43 -18.65
N LEU A 245 -12.56 -17.50 -17.78
CA LEU A 245 -12.10 -17.86 -16.44
C LEU A 245 -13.22 -18.36 -15.53
N SER A 246 -14.44 -17.83 -15.70
CA SER A 246 -15.60 -18.38 -14.99
C SER A 246 -15.84 -19.82 -15.40
N ASP A 247 -15.89 -20.09 -16.70
CA ASP A 247 -16.16 -21.42 -17.22
C ASP A 247 -15.09 -22.41 -16.77
N GLU A 248 -13.82 -21.99 -16.76
CA GLU A 248 -12.70 -22.80 -16.25
C GLU A 248 -12.86 -23.14 -14.75
N ILE A 249 -13.26 -22.16 -13.93
CA ILE A 249 -13.53 -22.37 -12.50
C ILE A 249 -14.71 -23.33 -12.31
N ASP A 250 -15.79 -23.13 -13.06
CA ASP A 250 -16.99 -23.98 -12.98
C ASP A 250 -16.69 -25.42 -13.42
N LEU A 251 -15.81 -25.61 -14.42
CA LEU A 251 -15.31 -26.93 -14.84
C LEU A 251 -14.43 -27.60 -13.76
N VAL A 252 -13.56 -26.84 -13.10
CA VAL A 252 -12.64 -27.38 -12.08
C VAL A 252 -13.38 -27.81 -10.81
N PHE A 253 -14.36 -27.02 -10.37
CA PHE A 253 -15.06 -27.28 -9.11
C PHE A 253 -16.38 -28.05 -9.28
N GLY A 254 -16.96 -28.04 -10.48
CA GLY A 254 -18.29 -28.57 -10.74
C GLY A 254 -19.40 -27.75 -10.05
N LYS A 255 -20.66 -28.10 -10.36
CA LYS A 255 -21.84 -27.54 -9.67
C LYS A 255 -21.80 -27.91 -8.18
N ASN A 256 -22.24 -26.99 -7.33
CA ASN A 256 -22.26 -27.24 -5.89
C ASN A 256 -23.22 -28.39 -5.57
N LYS A 257 -22.85 -29.26 -4.61
CA LYS A 257 -23.80 -30.21 -4.01
C LYS A 257 -24.87 -29.40 -3.27
N GLY A 258 -25.99 -29.12 -3.93
CA GLY A 258 -27.09 -28.31 -3.40
C GLY A 258 -27.68 -27.28 -4.37
N ASP A 259 -27.12 -27.11 -5.58
CA ASP A 259 -27.78 -26.32 -6.62
C ASP A 259 -29.03 -27.06 -7.09
N GLN A 260 -30.17 -26.73 -6.49
CA GLN A 260 -31.49 -27.15 -6.97
C GLN A 260 -31.70 -26.52 -8.34
N SER A 261 -31.77 -27.34 -9.38
CA SER A 261 -32.10 -26.89 -10.72
C SER A 261 -33.47 -26.21 -10.69
N LEU A 262 -33.52 -24.92 -11.05
CA LEU A 262 -34.77 -24.19 -11.16
C LEU A 262 -35.38 -24.52 -12.53
N LEU A 263 -36.71 -24.58 -12.60
CA LEU A 263 -37.43 -24.89 -13.85
C LEU A 263 -37.13 -23.84 -14.95
N SER A 264 -36.74 -22.63 -14.55
CA SER A 264 -36.31 -21.53 -15.42
C SER A 264 -34.96 -21.73 -16.10
N ASP A 265 -34.14 -22.68 -15.65
CA ASP A 265 -32.83 -22.95 -16.24
C ASP A 265 -32.93 -23.71 -17.59
N TYR A 266 -34.14 -24.18 -17.92
CA TYR A 266 -34.44 -24.98 -19.12
C TYR A 266 -35.34 -24.26 -20.14
N THR A 267 -35.66 -22.97 -19.92
CA THR A 267 -36.49 -22.15 -20.81
C THR A 267 -35.70 -21.10 -21.54
#